data_AF-A0A1C4E9G1-F1
#
_entry.id   AF-A0A1C4E9G1-F1
#
_cell.length_a   1.000
_cell.length_b   1.000
_cell.length_c   1.000
_cell.angle_alpha   90.00
_cell.angle_beta   90.00
_cell.angle_gamma   90.00
#
_symmetry.space_group_name_H-M   'P 1'
#
loop_
_entity.id
_entity.type
_entity.pdbx_description
1 polymer ?
#
loop_
_entity_poly.entity_id
_entity_poly.type
_entity_poly.pdbx_seq_one_letter_code
_entity_poly.pdbx_strand_id
1 'polypeptide(L)'
;MSIETIVPGVYIEEDATPAISVSQGATAVPLFIGAFAALEDKYKGKIVRISGWLDFVQMFTASSAGYSASVTITSTESTESEEPDDGSSGTPDDGSSGTNTPTTPTAAAVEYTYTAGTPSVTETTATVALQLYFQNGGNPCYVFALEDTSDTTALASIPTLMGEYDDITILAVLDSDSSYRDEIYRILAGALDQNKGYFLIADGESAAAPDAVKGFDHAAVYYPALSVKAGKISDNDVKITGYTDAVSSNVTTLADLKRVNPELAAK
;
A
#
# COMPACT_ATOMS: atom_id res chain seq x y z
N MET A 1 -15.21 -5.18 -3.24
CA MET A 1 -15.52 -6.62 -3.22
C MET A 1 -16.04 -7.00 -4.59
N SER A 2 -15.37 -7.89 -5.31
CA SER A 2 -15.89 -8.43 -6.57
C SER A 2 -17.06 -9.37 -6.27
N ILE A 3 -18.24 -9.08 -6.82
CA ILE A 3 -19.40 -9.97 -6.73
C ILE A 3 -19.15 -11.24 -7.53
N GLU A 4 -19.39 -12.39 -6.93
CA GLU A 4 -19.37 -13.68 -7.65
C GLU A 4 -20.69 -13.84 -8.43
N THR A 5 -20.61 -13.90 -9.75
CA THR A 5 -21.77 -13.89 -10.63
C THR A 5 -22.39 -15.28 -10.80
N ILE A 6 -23.12 -15.74 -9.77
CA ILE A 6 -23.71 -17.09 -9.71
C ILE A 6 -25.09 -17.23 -10.37
N VAL A 7 -25.74 -16.14 -10.79
CA VAL A 7 -27.08 -16.15 -11.41
C VAL A 7 -27.07 -15.36 -12.73
N PRO A 8 -27.78 -15.82 -13.79
CA PRO A 8 -27.87 -15.11 -15.05
C PRO A 8 -28.86 -13.92 -14.93
N GLY A 9 -28.45 -12.88 -14.22
CA GLY A 9 -29.22 -11.66 -13.98
C GLY A 9 -28.42 -10.38 -14.24
N VAL A 10 -29.00 -9.24 -13.87
CA VAL A 10 -28.30 -7.94 -13.89
C VAL A 10 -27.74 -7.69 -12.50
N TYR A 11 -26.46 -7.32 -12.44
CA TYR A 11 -25.78 -6.96 -11.21
C TYR A 11 -25.62 -5.44 -11.15
N ILE A 12 -25.87 -4.88 -9.96
CA ILE A 12 -25.77 -3.45 -9.69
C ILE A 12 -24.70 -3.26 -8.63
N GLU A 13 -23.71 -2.43 -8.94
CA GLU A 13 -22.65 -2.00 -8.01
C GLU A 13 -22.81 -0.49 -7.77
N GLU A 14 -22.77 -0.07 -6.50
CA GLU A 14 -22.98 1.34 -6.11
C GLU A 14 -21.67 2.10 -5.89
N ASP A 15 -20.59 1.39 -5.54
CA ASP A 15 -19.29 1.97 -5.15
C ASP A 15 -18.18 1.64 -6.17
N ALA A 16 -18.51 1.65 -7.46
CA ALA A 16 -17.53 1.43 -8.52
C ALA A 16 -16.62 2.66 -8.73
N THR A 17 -15.33 2.43 -8.97
CA THR A 17 -14.39 3.50 -9.33
C THR A 17 -14.59 3.88 -10.81
N PRO A 18 -14.56 5.18 -11.17
CA PRO A 18 -14.71 5.61 -12.57
C PRO A 18 -13.64 4.99 -13.48
N ALA A 19 -14.06 4.59 -14.69
CA ALA A 19 -13.13 4.16 -15.74
C ALA A 19 -12.37 5.37 -16.30
N ILE A 20 -11.08 5.17 -16.59
CA ILE A 20 -10.22 6.20 -17.18
C ILE A 20 -9.89 5.80 -18.62
N SER A 21 -10.17 6.70 -19.57
CA SER A 21 -9.87 6.49 -20.98
C SER A 21 -8.35 6.50 -21.22
N VAL A 22 -7.91 5.67 -22.16
CA VAL A 22 -6.51 5.60 -22.61
C VAL A 22 -6.46 6.04 -24.07
N SER A 23 -5.50 6.89 -24.44
CA SER A 23 -5.25 7.23 -25.84
C SER A 23 -4.10 6.39 -26.42
N GLN A 24 -3.94 6.36 -27.74
CA GLN A 24 -2.86 5.62 -28.39
C GLN A 24 -2.00 6.57 -29.23
N GLY A 25 -0.85 6.95 -28.69
CA GLY A 25 0.20 7.69 -29.40
C GLY A 25 1.54 6.94 -29.32
N ALA A 26 2.19 6.71 -30.47
CA ALA A 26 3.37 5.85 -30.57
C ALA A 26 4.71 6.53 -30.22
N THR A 27 4.73 7.85 -29.98
CA THR A 27 5.99 8.63 -29.89
C THR A 27 6.41 8.99 -28.47
N ALA A 28 5.55 8.78 -27.48
CA ALA A 28 5.77 9.15 -26.09
C ALA A 28 5.36 7.99 -25.18
N VAL A 29 6.31 7.08 -24.92
CA VAL A 29 6.12 5.92 -24.05
C VAL A 29 6.97 6.15 -22.80
N PRO A 30 6.34 6.55 -21.68
CA PRO A 30 7.06 6.89 -20.48
C PRO A 30 7.39 5.65 -19.66
N LEU A 31 8.54 5.67 -19.01
CA LEU A 31 8.86 4.87 -17.83
C LEU A 31 8.66 5.75 -16.59
N PHE A 32 7.68 5.36 -15.76
CA PHE A 32 7.44 5.95 -14.46
C PHE A 32 8.14 5.16 -13.37
N ILE A 33 8.97 5.83 -12.58
CA ILE A 33 9.63 5.25 -11.40
C ILE A 33 9.02 5.88 -10.16
N GLY A 34 8.54 5.09 -9.22
CA GLY A 34 7.97 5.63 -7.99
C GLY A 34 7.69 4.55 -6.93
N ALA A 35 7.30 5.02 -5.75
CA ALA A 35 6.92 4.19 -4.61
C ALA A 35 5.57 3.49 -4.85
N PHE A 36 5.61 2.45 -5.66
CA PHE A 36 4.49 1.54 -5.93
C PHE A 36 4.68 0.22 -5.18
N ALA A 37 3.62 -0.31 -4.57
CA ALA A 37 3.65 -1.65 -4.00
C ALA A 37 3.03 -2.67 -4.97
N ALA A 38 3.82 -3.64 -5.41
CA ALA A 38 3.36 -4.72 -6.28
C ALA A 38 2.47 -5.71 -5.51
N LEU A 39 1.39 -6.16 -6.14
CA LEU A 39 0.48 -7.17 -5.57
C LEU A 39 1.06 -8.59 -5.64
N GLU A 40 1.95 -8.84 -6.60
CA GLU A 40 2.62 -10.14 -6.81
C GLU A 40 4.13 -9.96 -6.94
N ASP A 41 4.91 -10.92 -6.43
CA ASP A 41 6.37 -10.88 -6.47
C ASP A 41 6.95 -10.83 -7.90
N LYS A 42 6.20 -11.32 -8.90
CA LYS A 42 6.66 -11.32 -10.29
C LYS A 42 6.84 -9.91 -10.88
N TYR A 43 6.23 -8.88 -10.28
CA TYR A 43 6.32 -7.48 -10.69
C TYR A 43 7.36 -6.68 -9.87
N LYS A 44 7.87 -7.23 -8.76
CA LYS A 44 8.87 -6.56 -7.92
C LYS A 44 10.22 -6.49 -8.62
N GLY A 45 10.88 -5.33 -8.56
CA GLY A 45 12.21 -5.14 -9.15
C GLY A 45 12.24 -5.30 -10.68
N LYS A 46 11.10 -5.13 -11.35
CA LYS A 46 11.00 -5.22 -12.81
C LYS A 46 10.32 -4.00 -13.38
N ILE A 47 10.65 -3.72 -14.64
CA ILE A 47 9.89 -2.80 -15.48
C ILE A 47 8.67 -3.56 -16.00
N VAL A 48 7.48 -3.03 -15.76
CA VAL A 48 6.19 -3.65 -16.12
C VAL A 48 5.44 -2.73 -17.06
N ARG A 49 4.98 -3.28 -18.20
CA ARG A 49 4.15 -2.54 -19.14
C ARG A 49 2.71 -2.45 -18.62
N ILE A 50 2.19 -1.24 -18.58
CA ILE A 50 0.84 -0.89 -18.15
C ILE A 50 0.08 -0.36 -19.36
N SER A 51 -0.98 -1.05 -19.75
CA SER A 51 -1.82 -0.67 -20.90
C SER A 51 -2.86 0.39 -20.55
N GLY A 52 -3.11 0.63 -19.26
CA GLY A 52 -4.08 1.61 -18.76
C GLY A 52 -4.26 1.53 -17.25
N TRP A 53 -5.11 2.39 -16.69
CA TRP A 53 -5.35 2.42 -15.24
C TRP A 53 -5.87 1.08 -14.68
N LEU A 54 -6.77 0.39 -15.40
CA LEU A 54 -7.29 -0.91 -14.95
C LEU A 54 -6.18 -1.98 -14.86
N ASP A 55 -5.22 -1.94 -15.79
CA ASP A 55 -4.07 -2.85 -15.82
C ASP A 55 -3.17 -2.59 -14.59
N PHE A 56 -2.94 -1.31 -14.28
CA PHE A 56 -2.17 -0.91 -13.11
C PHE A 56 -2.79 -1.42 -11.80
N VAL A 57 -4.10 -1.20 -11.57
CA VAL A 57 -4.75 -1.61 -10.30
C VAL A 57 -4.88 -3.12 -10.14
N GLN A 58 -4.66 -3.91 -11.20
CA GLN A 58 -4.58 -5.37 -11.14
C GLN A 58 -3.17 -5.87 -10.78
N MET A 59 -2.14 -5.04 -10.94
CA MET A 59 -0.74 -5.41 -10.73
C MET A 59 -0.12 -4.76 -9.49
N PHE A 60 -0.60 -3.57 -9.11
CA PHE A 60 -0.08 -2.74 -8.04
C PHE A 60 -1.21 -2.25 -7.14
N THR A 61 -0.87 -1.99 -5.86
CA THR A 61 -1.79 -1.33 -4.94
C THR A 61 -2.08 0.08 -5.44
N ALA A 62 -3.34 0.48 -5.48
CA ALA A 62 -3.72 1.83 -5.86
C ALA A 62 -4.48 2.52 -4.72
N SER A 63 -3.95 3.65 -4.26
CA SER A 63 -4.67 4.62 -3.42
C SER A 63 -4.98 5.88 -4.23
N SER A 64 -6.26 6.15 -4.47
CA SER A 64 -6.72 7.43 -5.03
C SER A 64 -6.85 8.53 -3.97
N ALA A 65 -6.59 8.22 -2.69
CA ALA A 65 -6.66 9.22 -1.62
C ALA A 65 -5.43 10.13 -1.62
N GLY A 66 -4.29 9.68 -2.18
CA GLY A 66 -3.00 10.35 -2.09
C GLY A 66 -2.25 10.08 -0.78
N TYR A 67 -2.84 9.27 0.09
CA TYR A 67 -2.29 8.88 1.38
C TYR A 67 -2.66 7.42 1.69
N SER A 68 -1.86 6.79 2.53
CA SER A 68 -2.19 5.54 3.23
C SER A 68 -2.17 5.78 4.73
N ALA A 69 -3.01 5.07 5.48
CA ALA A 69 -3.03 5.14 6.93
C ALA A 69 -2.77 3.77 7.55
N SER A 70 -2.12 3.76 8.72
CA SER A 70 -1.96 2.54 9.51
C SER A 70 -2.10 2.80 11.00
N VAL A 71 -2.59 1.80 11.73
CA VAL A 71 -2.67 1.80 13.20
C VAL A 71 -2.15 0.46 13.70
N THR A 72 -1.18 0.51 14.61
CA THR A 72 -0.71 -0.68 15.33
C THR A 72 -1.50 -0.85 16.62
N ILE A 73 -2.08 -2.03 16.83
CA ILE A 73 -2.75 -2.43 18.05
C ILE A 73 -1.78 -3.28 18.87
N THR A 74 -1.68 -2.99 20.16
CA THR A 74 -1.02 -3.87 21.13
C THR A 74 -2.10 -4.72 21.80
N SER A 75 -2.05 -6.04 21.58
CA SER A 75 -2.96 -7.03 22.16
C SER A 75 -2.27 -7.72 23.33
N THR A 76 -2.85 -7.66 24.53
CA THR A 76 -2.31 -8.27 25.76
C THR A 76 -3.25 -9.36 26.24
N GLU A 77 -2.76 -10.60 26.24
CA GLU A 77 -3.49 -11.76 26.74
C GLU A 77 -3.53 -11.77 28.27
N SER A 78 -4.72 -12.02 28.82
CA SER A 78 -4.96 -12.27 30.24
C SER A 78 -5.56 -13.66 30.39
N THR A 79 -4.90 -14.52 31.15
CA THR A 79 -5.47 -15.79 31.60
C THR A 79 -6.05 -15.56 32.99
N GLU A 80 -7.37 -15.59 33.12
CA GLU A 80 -8.00 -15.57 34.44
C GLU A 80 -7.73 -16.94 35.10
N SER A 81 -6.80 -16.96 36.05
CA SER A 81 -6.60 -18.10 36.94
C SER A 81 -7.72 -18.06 37.97
N GLU A 82 -8.67 -18.99 37.90
CA GLU A 82 -9.55 -19.25 39.03
C GLU A 82 -8.67 -19.70 40.22
N GLU A 83 -8.38 -18.78 41.15
CA GLU A 83 -7.83 -19.13 42.45
C GLU A 83 -8.83 -20.07 43.15
N PRO A 84 -8.38 -21.22 43.69
CA PRO A 84 -9.26 -22.09 44.44
C PRO A 84 -9.80 -21.32 45.66
N ASP A 85 -11.12 -21.30 45.79
CA ASP A 85 -11.85 -20.83 46.97
C ASP A 85 -11.27 -21.48 48.23
N ASP A 86 -10.45 -20.74 49.00
CA ASP A 86 -9.92 -21.14 50.31
C ASP A 86 -11.06 -21.06 51.34
N GLY A 87 -12.04 -21.92 51.16
CA GLY A 87 -13.10 -22.19 52.11
C GLY A 87 -12.65 -23.22 53.11
N SER A 88 -12.00 -22.81 54.21
CA SER A 88 -11.95 -23.65 55.42
C SER A 88 -11.75 -22.86 56.72
N SER A 89 -12.87 -22.60 57.42
CA SER A 89 -12.95 -22.96 58.84
C SER A 89 -14.39 -23.36 59.21
N GLY A 90 -14.60 -24.67 59.44
CA GLY A 90 -15.89 -25.23 59.85
C GLY A 90 -15.81 -26.74 60.07
N THR A 91 -15.72 -27.11 61.35
CA THR A 91 -15.71 -28.44 61.99
C THR A 91 -16.55 -29.55 61.31
N PRO A 92 -16.14 -30.84 61.37
CA PRO A 92 -16.84 -31.93 60.70
C PRO A 92 -18.04 -32.44 61.52
N ASP A 93 -19.18 -32.70 60.85
CA ASP A 93 -20.17 -33.66 61.35
C ASP A 93 -20.98 -34.32 60.21
N ASP A 94 -21.54 -35.47 60.58
CA ASP A 94 -21.82 -36.72 59.87
C ASP A 94 -22.93 -36.74 58.78
N GLY A 95 -22.73 -37.61 57.76
CA GLY A 95 -23.78 -38.39 57.09
C GLY A 95 -24.59 -37.78 55.94
N SER A 96 -24.32 -38.22 54.70
CA SER A 96 -25.30 -38.79 53.74
C SER A 96 -25.05 -38.45 52.25
N SER A 97 -24.80 -39.52 51.49
CA SER A 97 -25.08 -39.78 50.06
C SER A 97 -25.59 -38.62 49.18
N GLY A 98 -24.75 -38.17 48.24
CA GLY A 98 -25.11 -37.30 47.13
C GLY A 98 -24.26 -37.61 45.89
N THR A 99 -24.90 -37.68 44.73
CA THR A 99 -24.40 -38.13 43.42
C THR A 99 -23.16 -37.40 42.90
N ASN A 100 -22.17 -38.16 42.43
CA ASN A 100 -21.03 -37.67 41.65
C ASN A 100 -21.49 -37.26 40.24
N THR A 101 -21.75 -35.97 40.03
CA THR A 101 -21.75 -35.39 38.68
C THR A 101 -20.30 -35.08 38.30
N PRO A 102 -19.77 -35.58 37.18
CA PRO A 102 -18.45 -35.16 36.72
C PRO A 102 -18.54 -33.70 36.29
N THR A 103 -17.92 -32.79 37.04
CA THR A 103 -17.68 -31.42 36.59
C THR A 103 -16.63 -31.50 35.47
N THR A 104 -17.06 -31.32 34.23
CA THR A 104 -16.17 -31.10 33.09
C THR A 104 -15.34 -29.85 33.39
N PRO A 105 -14.00 -29.86 33.26
CA PRO A 105 -13.21 -28.65 33.41
C PRO A 105 -13.63 -27.66 32.32
N THR A 106 -14.21 -26.53 32.73
CA THR A 106 -14.40 -25.36 31.86
C THR A 106 -13.01 -24.87 31.47
N ALA A 107 -12.70 -24.87 30.17
CA ALA A 107 -11.46 -24.29 29.67
C ALA A 107 -11.43 -22.80 30.04
N ALA A 108 -10.32 -22.34 30.63
CA ALA A 108 -10.14 -20.94 31.00
C ALA A 108 -10.41 -20.04 29.79
N ALA A 109 -11.27 -19.03 29.97
CA ALA A 109 -11.54 -18.04 28.95
C ALA A 109 -10.28 -17.17 28.79
N VAL A 110 -9.70 -17.18 27.59
CA VAL A 110 -8.59 -16.30 27.25
C VAL A 110 -9.18 -14.93 26.92
N GLU A 111 -8.88 -13.92 27.74
CA GLU A 111 -9.29 -12.54 27.48
C GLU A 111 -8.12 -11.72 26.91
N TYR A 112 -8.44 -10.69 26.12
CA TYR A 112 -7.45 -9.76 25.59
C TYR A 112 -7.81 -8.33 25.94
N THR A 113 -6.80 -7.55 26.35
CA THR A 113 -6.89 -6.09 26.45
C THR A 113 -6.13 -5.44 25.30
N TYR A 114 -6.65 -4.33 24.79
CA TYR A 114 -6.13 -3.70 23.57
C TYR A 114 -5.76 -2.23 23.81
N THR A 115 -4.61 -1.84 23.30
CA THR A 115 -4.20 -0.42 23.21
C THR A 115 -3.93 -0.07 21.76
N ALA A 116 -4.59 0.97 21.24
CA ALA A 116 -4.32 1.51 19.92
C ALA A 116 -3.14 2.47 19.99
N GLY A 117 -2.14 2.27 19.11
CA GLY A 117 -1.06 3.23 18.91
C GLY A 117 -1.53 4.47 18.13
N THR A 118 -0.67 5.49 18.08
CA THR A 118 -0.92 6.69 17.27
C THR A 118 -1.04 6.32 15.78
N PRO A 119 -2.11 6.73 15.09
CA PRO A 119 -2.22 6.53 13.65
C PRO A 119 -1.06 7.15 12.89
N SER A 120 -0.52 6.41 11.94
CA SER A 120 0.49 6.90 10.99
C SER A 120 -0.16 7.14 9.64
N VAL A 121 0.12 8.30 9.03
CA VAL A 121 -0.33 8.65 7.69
C VAL A 121 0.90 8.90 6.82
N THR A 122 0.96 8.20 5.69
CA THR A 122 2.06 8.29 4.73
C THR A 122 1.51 8.84 3.42
N GLU A 123 2.19 9.81 2.81
CA GLU A 123 1.82 10.29 1.49
C GLU A 123 2.11 9.21 0.44
N THR A 124 1.18 9.00 -0.49
CA THR A 124 1.30 8.03 -1.58
C THR A 124 1.04 8.73 -2.91
N THR A 125 1.89 9.71 -3.21
CA THR A 125 1.72 10.64 -4.35
C THR A 125 1.96 9.97 -5.70
N ALA A 126 2.82 8.93 -5.76
CA ALA A 126 3.14 8.20 -6.99
C ALA A 126 1.90 7.64 -7.71
N THR A 127 0.99 7.03 -6.95
CA THR A 127 -0.25 6.45 -7.51
C THR A 127 -1.17 7.53 -8.05
N VAL A 128 -1.34 8.63 -7.31
CA VAL A 128 -2.18 9.75 -7.74
C VAL A 128 -1.60 10.42 -8.98
N ALA A 129 -0.28 10.57 -9.05
CA ALA A 129 0.39 11.12 -10.23
C ALA A 129 0.16 10.23 -11.47
N LEU A 130 0.26 8.91 -11.33
CA LEU A 130 -0.03 7.98 -12.42
C LEU A 130 -1.52 7.99 -12.83
N GLN A 131 -2.43 8.12 -11.84
CA GLN A 131 -3.85 8.29 -12.12
C GLN A 131 -4.11 9.56 -12.94
N LEU A 132 -3.48 10.68 -12.56
CA LEU A 132 -3.57 11.95 -13.29
C LEU A 132 -3.00 11.83 -14.70
N TYR A 133 -1.92 11.09 -14.91
CA TYR A 133 -1.40 10.81 -16.25
C TYR A 133 -2.47 10.21 -17.16
N PHE A 134 -3.17 9.16 -16.71
CA PHE A 134 -4.25 8.55 -17.49
C PHE A 134 -5.45 9.50 -17.66
N GLN A 135 -5.80 10.30 -16.64
CA GLN A 135 -6.87 11.30 -16.76
C GLN A 135 -6.56 12.39 -17.80
N ASN A 136 -5.28 12.67 -18.05
CA ASN A 136 -4.83 13.62 -19.08
C ASN A 136 -4.59 12.95 -20.45
N GLY A 137 -5.21 11.80 -20.70
CA GLY A 137 -5.13 11.11 -21.99
C GLY A 137 -3.91 10.21 -22.12
N GLY A 138 -3.35 9.74 -20.99
CA GLY A 138 -2.20 8.86 -20.95
C GLY A 138 -2.29 7.69 -21.93
N ASN A 139 -1.13 7.34 -22.46
CA ASN A 139 -0.90 6.19 -23.34
C ASN A 139 -0.45 4.98 -22.50
N PRO A 140 -0.31 3.79 -23.10
CA PRO A 140 0.45 2.73 -22.47
C PRO A 140 1.84 3.22 -22.03
N CYS A 141 2.22 2.85 -20.81
CA CYS A 141 3.46 3.27 -20.17
C CYS A 141 4.15 2.07 -19.54
N TYR A 142 5.37 2.28 -19.07
CA TYR A 142 6.07 1.36 -18.20
C TYR A 142 6.10 1.90 -16.78
N VAL A 143 6.09 1.00 -15.81
CA VAL A 143 6.23 1.31 -14.38
C VAL A 143 7.37 0.49 -13.82
N PHE A 144 8.23 1.12 -13.03
CA PHE A 144 9.19 0.46 -12.15
C PHE A 144 8.85 0.80 -10.71
N ALA A 145 8.46 -0.22 -9.95
CA ALA A 145 8.13 -0.10 -8.54
C ALA A 145 9.39 -0.09 -7.68
N LEU A 146 9.62 1.02 -6.99
CA LEU A 146 10.75 1.23 -6.11
C LEU A 146 10.26 1.95 -4.84
N GLU A 147 10.06 1.19 -3.77
CA GLU A 147 9.47 1.68 -2.51
C GLU A 147 10.32 2.79 -1.86
N ASP A 148 11.64 2.60 -1.84
CA ASP A 148 12.60 3.58 -1.38
C ASP A 148 13.95 3.42 -2.10
N THR A 149 14.90 4.30 -1.80
CA THR A 149 16.26 4.29 -2.39
C THR A 149 17.27 3.49 -1.56
N SER A 150 16.83 2.70 -0.58
CA SER A 150 17.73 1.87 0.23
C SER A 150 18.18 0.60 -0.48
N ASP A 151 17.38 0.09 -1.43
CA ASP A 151 17.73 -1.06 -2.26
C ASP A 151 18.69 -0.65 -3.40
N THR A 152 19.98 -0.58 -3.05
CA THR A 152 21.06 -0.27 -4.00
C THR A 152 21.18 -1.27 -5.16
N THR A 153 20.69 -2.52 -4.99
CA THR A 153 20.71 -3.52 -6.06
C THR A 153 19.62 -3.22 -7.09
N ALA A 154 18.41 -2.90 -6.63
CA ALA A 154 17.33 -2.45 -7.49
C ALA A 154 17.72 -1.18 -8.26
N LEU A 155 18.27 -0.17 -7.56
CA LEU A 155 18.75 1.07 -8.16
C LEU A 155 19.77 0.84 -9.28
N ALA A 156 20.79 0.02 -9.03
CA ALA A 156 21.83 -0.28 -10.01
C ALA A 156 21.30 -1.05 -11.25
N SER A 157 20.19 -1.77 -11.11
CA SER A 157 19.60 -2.54 -12.20
C SER A 157 18.84 -1.69 -13.22
N ILE A 158 18.35 -0.51 -12.82
CA ILE A 158 17.44 0.33 -13.63
C ILE A 158 17.98 0.60 -15.05
N PRO A 159 19.23 1.10 -15.24
CA PRO A 159 19.71 1.40 -16.59
C PRO A 159 19.85 0.16 -17.49
N THR A 160 20.13 -1.00 -16.89
CA THR A 160 20.22 -2.27 -17.62
C THR A 160 18.84 -2.72 -18.06
N LEU A 161 17.87 -2.74 -17.14
CA LEU A 161 16.48 -3.10 -17.41
C LEU A 161 15.86 -2.19 -18.47
N MET A 162 16.11 -0.88 -18.41
CA MET A 162 15.67 0.07 -19.42
C MET A 162 16.16 -0.31 -20.82
N GLY A 163 17.41 -0.76 -20.94
CA GLY A 163 18.00 -1.15 -22.22
C GLY A 163 17.41 -2.42 -22.83
N GLU A 164 16.57 -3.16 -22.10
CA GLU A 164 15.84 -4.32 -22.63
C GLU A 164 14.59 -3.92 -23.43
N TYR A 165 14.13 -2.67 -23.29
CA TYR A 165 12.96 -2.13 -23.97
C TYR A 165 13.39 -1.05 -24.97
N ASP A 166 12.99 -1.21 -26.23
CA ASP A 166 13.36 -0.33 -27.33
C ASP A 166 12.40 0.84 -27.54
N ASP A 167 11.23 0.81 -26.90
CA ASP A 167 10.16 1.78 -27.07
C ASP A 167 10.09 2.82 -25.94
N ILE A 168 10.84 2.68 -24.84
CA ILE A 168 10.91 3.71 -23.78
C ILE A 168 11.54 4.99 -24.34
N THR A 169 10.80 6.10 -24.30
CA THR A 169 11.30 7.40 -24.78
C THR A 169 11.31 8.48 -23.72
N ILE A 170 10.43 8.41 -22.72
CA ILE A 170 10.32 9.41 -21.65
C ILE A 170 10.66 8.75 -20.31
N LEU A 171 11.42 9.45 -19.47
CA LEU A 171 11.70 9.05 -18.10
C LEU A 171 11.07 10.06 -17.16
N ALA A 172 10.35 9.61 -16.15
CA ALA A 172 9.75 10.47 -15.13
C ALA A 172 9.76 9.77 -13.77
N VAL A 173 10.11 10.52 -12.73
CA VAL A 173 10.14 10.02 -11.34
C VAL A 173 8.93 10.60 -10.60
N LEU A 174 8.09 9.74 -10.06
CA LEU A 174 6.82 10.10 -9.44
C LEU A 174 6.95 10.04 -7.92
N ASP A 175 7.53 11.08 -7.32
CA ASP A 175 7.63 11.19 -5.86
C ASP A 175 7.68 12.66 -5.40
N SER A 176 7.13 12.96 -4.22
CA SER A 176 7.21 14.31 -3.63
C SER A 176 8.54 14.57 -2.91
N ASP A 177 9.27 13.54 -2.49
CA ASP A 177 10.58 13.68 -1.84
C ASP A 177 11.69 13.98 -2.86
N SER A 178 12.29 15.16 -2.74
CA SER A 178 13.41 15.59 -3.58
C SER A 178 14.64 14.70 -3.43
N SER A 179 14.90 14.13 -2.24
CA SER A 179 16.04 13.25 -2.01
C SER A 179 15.89 11.93 -2.76
N TYR A 180 14.66 11.39 -2.78
CA TYR A 180 14.32 10.21 -3.58
C TYR A 180 14.52 10.48 -5.07
N ARG A 181 13.95 11.59 -5.58
CA ARG A 181 14.08 11.95 -6.99
C ARG A 181 15.53 12.19 -7.41
N ASP A 182 16.30 12.91 -6.62
CA ASP A 182 17.70 13.24 -6.93
C ASP A 182 18.59 12.00 -7.03
N GLU A 183 18.38 10.99 -6.19
CA GLU A 183 19.11 9.71 -6.29
C GLU A 183 18.81 8.99 -7.61
N ILE A 184 17.54 8.96 -8.00
CA ILE A 184 17.13 8.32 -9.25
C ILE A 184 17.60 9.13 -10.46
N TYR A 185 17.53 10.46 -10.42
CA TYR A 185 18.08 11.32 -11.47
C TYR A 185 19.55 11.06 -11.71
N ARG A 186 20.37 10.86 -10.66
CA ARG A 186 21.79 10.50 -10.81
C ARG A 186 21.99 9.20 -11.58
N ILE A 187 21.14 8.21 -11.33
CA ILE A 187 21.19 6.91 -12.01
C ILE A 187 20.76 7.04 -13.47
N LEU A 188 19.68 7.78 -13.74
CA LEU A 188 19.14 7.98 -15.08
C LEU A 188 20.02 8.88 -15.95
N ALA A 189 20.67 9.89 -15.37
CA ALA A 189 21.54 10.83 -16.07
C ALA A 189 22.62 10.12 -16.89
N GLY A 190 23.20 9.05 -16.35
CA GLY A 190 24.19 8.24 -17.07
C GLY A 190 23.67 7.57 -18.35
N ALA A 191 22.35 7.41 -18.50
CA ALA A 191 21.72 6.86 -19.70
C ALA A 191 21.38 7.91 -20.76
N LEU A 192 21.30 9.20 -20.41
CA LEU A 192 20.86 10.27 -21.31
C LEU A 192 21.87 10.58 -22.43
N ASP A 193 23.17 10.42 -22.16
CA ASP A 193 24.24 10.70 -23.14
C ASP A 193 24.59 9.49 -24.01
N GLN A 194 23.89 8.36 -23.85
CA GLN A 194 24.18 7.12 -24.59
C GLN A 194 23.54 7.07 -25.98
N ASN A 195 22.98 8.18 -26.48
CA ASN A 195 22.26 8.28 -27.76
C ASN A 195 21.12 7.24 -27.90
N LYS A 196 20.47 6.88 -26.78
CA LYS A 196 19.36 5.92 -26.75
C LYS A 196 17.99 6.55 -27.01
N GLY A 197 17.92 7.87 -27.19
CA GLY A 197 16.65 8.59 -27.44
C GLY A 197 15.79 8.82 -26.20
N TYR A 198 16.33 8.61 -25.00
CA TYR A 198 15.65 8.92 -23.75
C TYR A 198 15.58 10.43 -23.51
N PHE A 199 14.43 10.88 -23.01
CA PHE A 199 14.21 12.25 -22.56
C PHE A 199 13.70 12.25 -21.12
N LEU A 200 14.44 12.89 -20.21
CA LEU A 200 14.07 12.99 -18.81
C LEU A 200 13.17 14.20 -18.55
N ILE A 201 12.00 13.96 -17.99
CA ILE A 201 11.16 15.00 -17.38
C ILE A 201 11.46 14.98 -15.88
N ALA A 202 12.12 16.03 -15.42
CA ALA A 202 12.49 16.21 -14.02
C ALA A 202 11.67 17.32 -13.36
N ASP A 203 11.51 17.23 -12.05
CA ASP A 203 10.84 18.22 -11.23
C ASP A 203 11.85 19.08 -10.45
N GLY A 204 11.63 20.39 -10.46
CA GLY A 204 12.40 21.36 -9.68
C GLY A 204 11.68 21.75 -8.38
N GLU A 205 12.44 21.85 -7.29
CA GLU A 205 11.96 22.43 -6.01
C GLU A 205 11.86 23.97 -6.06
N SER A 206 12.51 24.57 -7.04
CA SER A 206 12.54 26.02 -7.27
C SER A 206 12.73 26.30 -8.77
N ALA A 207 12.92 27.57 -9.13
CA ALA A 207 13.29 27.95 -10.49
C ALA A 207 14.66 27.39 -10.94
N ALA A 208 15.47 26.86 -10.02
CA ALA A 208 16.73 26.20 -10.35
C ALA A 208 16.54 24.71 -10.67
N ALA A 209 17.24 24.23 -11.70
CA ALA A 209 17.30 22.81 -12.03
C ALA A 209 17.97 21.99 -10.92
N PRO A 210 17.55 20.73 -10.69
CA PRO A 210 18.29 19.77 -9.84
C PRO A 210 19.71 19.56 -10.36
N ASP A 211 20.70 19.45 -9.46
CA ASP A 211 22.11 19.31 -9.86
C ASP A 211 22.35 18.07 -10.73
N ALA A 212 21.63 16.97 -10.45
CA ALA A 212 21.76 15.71 -11.16
C ALA A 212 21.43 15.78 -12.66
N VAL A 213 20.65 16.78 -13.10
CA VAL A 213 20.19 16.92 -14.49
C VAL A 213 20.75 18.16 -15.19
N LYS A 214 21.62 18.94 -14.54
CA LYS A 214 22.23 20.13 -15.14
C LYS A 214 23.18 19.74 -16.26
N GLY A 215 23.04 20.41 -17.40
CA GLY A 215 23.94 20.27 -18.55
C GLY A 215 23.58 19.13 -19.51
N PHE A 216 22.50 18.38 -19.24
CA PHE A 216 21.97 17.40 -20.19
C PHE A 216 20.99 18.08 -21.16
N ASP A 217 21.23 17.93 -22.46
CA ASP A 217 20.33 18.46 -23.51
C ASP A 217 19.04 17.62 -23.65
N HIS A 218 19.03 16.43 -23.06
CA HIS A 218 17.89 15.50 -23.07
C HIS A 218 17.09 15.51 -21.76
N ALA A 219 17.05 16.66 -21.08
CA ALA A 219 16.26 16.85 -19.86
C ALA A 219 15.44 18.14 -19.93
N ALA A 220 14.21 18.09 -19.42
CA ALA A 220 13.39 19.27 -19.13
C ALA A 220 13.00 19.28 -17.66
N VAL A 221 13.14 20.45 -17.02
CA VAL A 221 12.77 20.64 -15.62
C VAL A 221 11.48 21.45 -15.53
N TYR A 222 10.49 20.93 -14.80
CA TYR A 222 9.21 21.59 -14.56
C TYR A 222 9.10 22.08 -13.11
N TYR A 223 8.61 23.30 -12.97
CA TYR A 223 8.27 23.97 -11.71
C TYR A 223 7.14 24.97 -12.01
N PRO A 224 6.16 25.20 -11.11
CA PRO A 224 6.01 24.62 -9.77
C PRO A 224 5.28 23.28 -9.72
N ALA A 225 5.40 22.58 -8.58
CA ALA A 225 4.61 21.39 -8.27
C ALA A 225 3.10 21.70 -8.29
N LEU A 226 2.31 20.70 -8.69
CA LEU A 226 0.85 20.80 -8.73
C LEU A 226 0.25 20.40 -7.39
N SER A 227 -0.79 21.12 -6.96
CA SER A 227 -1.58 20.75 -5.78
C SER A 227 -2.83 20.00 -6.19
N VAL A 228 -3.06 18.85 -5.56
CA VAL A 228 -4.22 17.99 -5.79
C VAL A 228 -5.02 17.92 -4.50
N LYS A 229 -6.35 17.96 -4.62
CA LYS A 229 -7.21 17.76 -3.46
C LYS A 229 -7.15 16.29 -3.07
N ALA A 230 -6.75 16.03 -1.83
CA ALA A 230 -6.75 14.70 -1.24
C ALA A 230 -8.13 14.03 -1.36
N GLY A 231 -8.13 12.73 -1.69
CA GLY A 231 -9.32 11.91 -1.64
C GLY A 231 -9.68 11.52 -0.21
N LYS A 232 -10.81 10.83 -0.04
CA LYS A 232 -11.17 10.21 1.24
C LYS A 232 -10.55 8.82 1.30
N ILE A 233 -9.99 8.47 2.45
CA ILE A 233 -9.56 7.10 2.74
C ILE A 233 -10.76 6.27 3.18
N SER A 234 -10.89 5.04 2.67
CA SER A 234 -11.92 4.10 3.15
C SER A 234 -11.39 3.27 4.32
N ASP A 235 -12.29 2.65 5.09
CA ASP A 235 -11.88 1.75 6.18
C ASP A 235 -11.06 0.54 5.67
N ASN A 236 -11.23 0.14 4.41
CA ASN A 236 -10.44 -0.94 3.80
C ASN A 236 -9.00 -0.52 3.51
N ASP A 237 -8.74 0.78 3.40
CA ASP A 237 -7.42 1.34 3.07
C ASP A 237 -6.61 1.71 4.32
N VAL A 238 -7.20 1.60 5.52
CA VAL A 238 -6.53 1.81 6.80
C VAL A 238 -5.98 0.47 7.29
N LYS A 239 -4.66 0.29 7.23
CA LYS A 239 -4.00 -0.95 7.64
C LYS A 239 -3.98 -1.10 9.17
N ILE A 240 -4.39 -2.26 9.66
CA ILE A 240 -4.30 -2.65 11.07
C ILE A 240 -3.21 -3.70 11.24
N THR A 241 -2.35 -3.51 12.24
CA THR A 241 -1.28 -4.47 12.59
C THR A 241 -1.30 -4.76 14.08
N GLY A 242 -0.74 -5.90 14.51
CA GLY A 242 -0.60 -6.26 15.92
C GLY A 242 -1.89 -6.69 16.65
N TYR A 243 -3.02 -6.70 15.95
CA TYR A 243 -4.26 -7.24 16.49
C TYR A 243 -4.19 -8.76 16.61
N THR A 244 -4.55 -9.29 17.77
CA THR A 244 -4.68 -10.72 18.04
C THR A 244 -5.79 -10.92 19.05
N ASP A 245 -6.60 -11.96 18.84
CA ASP A 245 -7.68 -12.35 19.74
C ASP A 245 -7.63 -13.88 20.01
N ALA A 246 -8.51 -14.35 20.88
CA ALA A 246 -8.56 -15.75 21.29
C ALA A 246 -8.86 -16.74 20.14
N VAL A 247 -9.37 -16.26 19.01
CA VAL A 247 -9.74 -17.09 17.85
C VAL A 247 -8.82 -16.88 16.64
N SER A 248 -7.76 -16.08 16.78
CA SER A 248 -6.81 -15.72 15.72
C SER A 248 -7.51 -15.12 14.49
N SER A 249 -8.44 -14.19 14.70
CA SER A 249 -9.12 -13.46 13.63
C SER A 249 -8.11 -12.77 12.71
N ASN A 250 -8.30 -12.93 11.39
CA ASN A 250 -7.52 -12.22 10.39
C ASN A 250 -8.02 -10.76 10.28
N VAL A 251 -7.37 -9.84 11.01
CA VAL A 251 -7.67 -8.41 10.99
C VAL A 251 -6.50 -7.67 10.35
N THR A 252 -6.71 -7.19 9.12
CA THR A 252 -5.67 -6.46 8.36
C THR A 252 -6.06 -5.03 8.04
N THR A 253 -7.36 -4.72 8.15
CA THR A 253 -7.93 -3.40 7.82
C THR A 253 -8.82 -2.87 8.94
N LEU A 254 -9.11 -1.57 8.93
CA LEU A 254 -10.08 -0.98 9.86
C LEU A 254 -11.49 -1.54 9.62
N ALA A 255 -11.83 -1.90 8.38
CA ALA A 255 -13.08 -2.58 8.07
C ALA A 255 -13.19 -3.95 8.76
N ASP A 256 -12.10 -4.74 8.76
CA ASP A 256 -12.05 -5.99 9.53
C ASP A 256 -12.19 -5.73 11.03
N LEU A 257 -11.48 -4.72 11.54
CA LEU A 257 -11.51 -4.40 12.96
C LEU A 257 -12.91 -3.97 13.41
N LYS A 258 -13.63 -3.17 12.62
CA LYS A 258 -15.04 -2.79 12.91
C LYS A 258 -15.96 -4.00 12.99
N ARG A 259 -15.68 -5.06 12.22
CA ARG A 259 -16.46 -6.31 12.23
C ARG A 259 -16.12 -7.18 13.44
N VAL A 260 -14.84 -7.27 13.82
CA VAL A 260 -14.36 -8.17 14.89
C VAL A 260 -14.44 -7.52 16.27
N ASN A 261 -14.04 -6.25 16.41
CA ASN A 261 -14.04 -5.50 17.66
C ASN A 261 -14.48 -4.04 17.43
N PRO A 262 -15.80 -3.79 17.34
CA PRO A 262 -16.35 -2.46 17.04
C PRO A 262 -16.04 -1.41 18.11
N GLU A 263 -15.90 -1.81 19.38
CA GLU A 263 -15.58 -0.89 20.48
C GLU A 263 -14.15 -0.36 20.37
N LEU A 264 -13.20 -1.21 20.01
CA LEU A 264 -11.82 -0.79 19.75
C LEU A 264 -11.75 0.06 18.47
N ALA A 265 -12.49 -0.30 17.42
CA ALA A 265 -12.50 0.42 16.15
C ALA A 265 -13.08 1.84 16.24
N ALA A 266 -13.83 2.16 17.31
CA ALA A 266 -14.41 3.47 17.55
C ALA A 266 -13.47 4.45 18.29
N LYS A 267 -12.33 3.97 18.78
CA LYS A 267 -11.30 4.76 19.48
C LYS A 267 -10.25 5.29 18.52
#